data_AF-A0A495L6U3-F1
#
_entry.id   AF-A0A495L6U3-F1
#
_cell.length_a   1.000
_cell.length_b   1.000
_cell.length_c   1.000
_cell.angle_alpha   90.00
_cell.angle_beta   90.00
_cell.angle_gamma   90.00
#
_symmetry.space_group_name_H-M   'P 1'
#
loop_
_entity.id
_entity.type
_entity.pdbx_description
1 polymer ?
#
loop_
_entity_poly.entity_id
_entity_poly.type
_entity_poly.pdbx_seq_one_letter_code
_entity_poly.pdbx_strand_id
1 'polypeptide(L)'
;MSEQQQYARYREDVRVLAAIGACVDEQSRRVTVRLPRPLAEAAVAAWDRDEPDQAGEETAEEYAARDGAAELALIGLAVSERGRWEGAEVVVDLDVAAAGAAAQVARDAREAWEARGPGGTPSPPNTV
;
A
#
# COMPACT_ATOMS: atom_id res chain seq x y z
N MET A 1 -37.97 4.48 -10.40
CA MET A 1 -36.58 4.69 -10.88
C MET A 1 -36.11 3.38 -11.48
N SER A 2 -35.81 3.33 -12.78
CA SER A 2 -35.28 2.10 -13.38
C SER A 2 -33.82 1.89 -12.95
N GLU A 3 -33.36 0.65 -12.98
CA GLU A 3 -31.97 0.29 -12.69
C GLU A 3 -30.98 1.09 -13.58
N GLN A 4 -31.32 1.30 -14.85
CA GLN A 4 -30.53 2.13 -15.76
C GLN A 4 -30.44 3.60 -15.32
N GLN A 5 -31.52 4.17 -14.77
CA GLN A 5 -31.50 5.53 -14.21
C GLN A 5 -30.64 5.61 -12.93
N GLN A 6 -30.62 4.55 -12.12
CA GLN A 6 -29.78 4.48 -10.92
C GLN A 6 -28.29 4.40 -11.29
N TYR A 7 -27.91 3.53 -12.24
CA TYR A 7 -26.53 3.45 -12.72
C TYR A 7 -26.05 4.72 -13.42
N ALA A 8 -26.93 5.41 -14.16
CA ALA A 8 -26.61 6.71 -14.73
C ALA A 8 -26.28 7.74 -13.65
N ARG A 9 -27.07 7.78 -12.57
CA ARG A 9 -26.80 8.64 -11.41
C ARG A 9 -25.48 8.27 -10.74
N TYR A 10 -25.22 6.98 -10.47
CA TYR A 10 -23.96 6.56 -9.85
C TYR A 10 -22.73 6.93 -10.68
N ARG A 11 -22.80 6.83 -12.00
CA ARG A 11 -21.69 7.28 -12.86
C ARG A 11 -21.45 8.78 -12.75
N GLU A 12 -22.52 9.56 -12.65
CA GLU A 12 -22.40 11.00 -12.45
C GLU A 12 -21.84 11.34 -11.07
N ASP A 13 -22.33 10.66 -10.03
CA ASP A 13 -21.80 10.79 -8.67
C ASP A 13 -20.29 10.48 -8.64
N VAL A 14 -19.87 9.39 -9.27
CA VAL A 14 -18.44 9.01 -9.38
C VAL A 14 -17.62 10.11 -10.05
N ARG A 15 -18.12 10.76 -11.11
CA ARG A 15 -17.40 11.86 -11.78
C ARG A 15 -17.20 13.04 -10.84
N VAL A 16 -18.24 13.45 -10.12
CA VAL A 16 -18.17 14.56 -9.16
C VAL A 16 -17.22 14.23 -8.03
N LEU A 17 -17.32 13.02 -7.47
CA LEU A 17 -16.46 12.56 -6.39
C LEU A 17 -15.00 12.42 -6.83
N ALA A 18 -14.74 12.02 -8.08
CA ALA A 18 -13.39 11.99 -8.64
C ALA A 18 -12.79 13.40 -8.77
N ALA A 19 -13.59 14.40 -9.16
CA ALA A 19 -13.14 15.79 -9.20
C ALA A 19 -12.80 16.31 -7.78
N ILE A 20 -13.59 15.96 -6.77
CA ILE A 20 -13.26 16.24 -5.36
C ILE A 20 -11.94 15.55 -4.98
N GLY A 21 -11.76 14.28 -5.37
CA GLY A 21 -10.54 13.52 -5.13
C GLY A 21 -9.30 14.22 -5.70
N ALA A 22 -9.37 14.73 -6.95
CA ALA A 22 -8.28 15.49 -7.55
C ALA A 22 -7.93 16.76 -6.75
N CYS A 23 -8.94 17.50 -6.29
CA CYS A 23 -8.71 18.67 -5.43
C CYS A 23 -8.04 18.30 -4.10
N VAL A 24 -8.40 17.15 -3.51
CA VAL A 24 -7.81 16.65 -2.26
C VAL A 24 -6.35 16.23 -2.49
N ASP A 25 -6.07 15.54 -3.59
CA ASP A 25 -4.73 15.05 -3.96
C ASP A 25 -3.73 16.21 -4.08
N GLU A 26 -4.10 17.30 -4.75
CA GLU A 26 -3.25 18.49 -4.89
C GLU A 26 -2.85 19.13 -3.54
N GLN A 27 -3.70 18.98 -2.52
CA GLN A 27 -3.51 19.56 -1.19
C GLN A 27 -2.83 18.59 -0.21
N SER A 28 -2.95 17.29 -0.46
CA SER A 28 -2.58 16.24 0.48
C SER A 28 -1.23 15.63 0.07
N ARG A 29 -0.15 16.38 0.29
CA ARG A 29 1.18 15.93 -0.16
C ARG A 29 1.72 14.76 0.65
N ARG A 30 1.74 14.89 1.98
CA ARG A 30 2.38 13.90 2.85
C ARG A 30 1.70 13.81 4.21
N VAL A 31 1.76 12.62 4.79
CA VAL A 31 1.39 12.33 6.17
C VAL A 31 2.60 11.81 6.93
N THR A 32 2.79 12.30 8.16
CA THR A 32 3.84 11.79 9.04
C THR A 32 3.33 10.53 9.75
N VAL A 33 4.08 9.44 9.66
CA VAL A 33 3.79 8.18 10.35
C VAL A 33 4.97 7.72 11.18
N ARG A 34 4.71 6.81 12.13
CA ARG A 34 5.73 6.15 12.95
C ARG A 34 5.72 4.65 12.66
N LEU A 35 6.88 4.11 12.32
CA LEU A 35 7.06 2.70 12.01
C LEU A 35 7.98 2.06 13.06
N PRO A 36 7.66 0.85 13.56
CA PRO A 36 8.63 0.06 14.31
C PRO A 36 9.90 -0.13 13.49
N ARG A 37 11.05 0.06 14.13
CA ARG A 37 12.37 -0.02 13.49
C ARG A 37 12.58 -1.29 12.66
N PRO A 38 12.23 -2.51 13.13
CA PRO A 38 12.41 -3.72 12.32
C PRO A 38 11.58 -3.72 11.04
N LEU A 39 10.40 -3.09 11.05
CA LEU A 39 9.54 -3.00 9.86
C LEU A 39 10.07 -1.93 8.88
N ALA A 40 10.60 -0.83 9.40
CA ALA A 40 11.25 0.18 8.57
C ALA A 40 12.50 -0.38 7.88
N GLU A 41 13.31 -1.17 8.60
CA GLU A 41 14.47 -1.88 8.04
C GLU A 41 14.05 -2.88 6.96
N ALA A 42 12.99 -3.66 7.21
CA ALA A 42 12.44 -4.60 6.21
C ALA A 42 11.91 -3.89 4.96
N ALA A 43 11.28 -2.71 5.11
CA ALA A 43 10.82 -1.91 3.98
C ALA A 43 11.98 -1.41 3.12
N VAL A 44 13.06 -0.90 3.76
CA VAL A 44 14.28 -0.48 3.05
C VAL A 44 14.92 -1.65 2.32
N ALA A 45 15.05 -2.80 2.97
CA ALA A 45 15.59 -4.01 2.34
C ALA A 45 14.75 -4.51 1.15
N ALA A 46 13.43 -4.32 1.19
CA ALA A 46 12.56 -4.65 0.07
C ALA A 46 12.73 -3.70 -1.12
N TRP A 47 13.00 -2.41 -0.87
CA TRP A 47 13.29 -1.42 -1.91
C TRP A 47 14.67 -1.62 -2.55
N ASP A 48 15.69 -1.91 -1.74
CA ASP A 48 17.08 -2.08 -2.19
C ASP A 48 17.33 -3.43 -2.87
N ARG A 49 16.33 -4.30 -2.95
CA ARG A 49 16.48 -5.62 -3.56
C ARG A 49 16.53 -5.49 -5.10
N ASP A 50 17.60 -6.00 -5.69
CA ASP A 50 17.66 -6.21 -7.13
C ASP A 50 16.66 -7.31 -7.54
N GLU A 51 15.77 -6.96 -8.48
CA GLU A 51 14.87 -7.91 -9.13
C GLU A 51 15.36 -8.19 -10.56
N PRO A 52 15.15 -9.41 -11.08
CA PRO A 52 15.53 -9.72 -12.45
C PRO A 52 14.77 -8.83 -13.44
N ASP A 53 15.48 -8.33 -14.47
CA ASP A 53 14.97 -7.36 -15.45
C ASP A 53 13.72 -7.82 -16.23
N GLN A 54 13.44 -9.13 -16.24
CA GLN A 54 12.34 -9.70 -17.01
C GLN A 54 11.52 -10.67 -16.16
N ALA A 55 10.31 -10.24 -15.79
CA ALA A 55 9.27 -11.16 -15.36
C ALA A 55 8.92 -12.07 -16.55
N GLY A 56 8.77 -13.37 -16.29
CA GLY A 56 8.34 -14.35 -17.29
C GLY A 56 6.86 -14.15 -17.68
N GLU A 57 6.23 -15.21 -18.19
CA GLU A 57 4.77 -15.20 -18.31
C GLU A 57 4.14 -15.15 -16.91
N GLU A 58 3.40 -14.07 -16.62
CA GLU A 58 2.67 -13.88 -15.36
C GLU A 58 1.17 -14.14 -15.57
N THR A 59 0.55 -14.79 -14.60
CA THR A 59 -0.90 -14.75 -14.43
C THR A 59 -1.34 -13.37 -13.93
N ALA A 60 -2.64 -13.06 -14.04
CA ALA A 60 -3.18 -11.80 -13.53
C ALA A 60 -2.99 -11.64 -12.00
N GLU A 61 -3.02 -12.75 -11.26
CA GLU A 61 -2.80 -12.75 -9.81
C GLU A 61 -1.33 -12.45 -9.46
N GLU A 62 -0.38 -13.05 -10.20
CA GLU A 62 1.05 -12.77 -10.04
C GLU A 62 1.40 -11.33 -10.40
N TYR A 63 0.85 -10.82 -11.51
CA TYR A 63 1.00 -9.42 -11.89
C TYR A 63 0.48 -8.48 -10.78
N ALA A 64 -0.72 -8.72 -10.26
CA ALA A 64 -1.30 -7.88 -9.20
C ALA A 64 -0.46 -7.92 -7.91
N ALA A 65 0.09 -9.10 -7.56
CA ALA A 65 0.97 -9.23 -6.41
C ALA A 65 2.30 -8.47 -6.61
N ARG A 66 2.91 -8.56 -7.80
CA ARG A 66 4.13 -7.83 -8.12
C ARG A 66 3.90 -6.32 -8.15
N ASP A 67 2.81 -5.87 -8.76
CA ASP A 67 2.43 -4.46 -8.84
C ASP A 67 2.20 -3.87 -7.44
N GLY A 68 1.44 -4.58 -6.59
CA GLY A 68 1.25 -4.18 -5.20
C GLY A 68 2.54 -4.18 -4.37
N ALA A 69 3.44 -5.14 -4.60
CA ALA A 69 4.75 -5.16 -3.94
C ALA A 69 5.61 -3.97 -4.37
N ALA A 70 5.60 -3.61 -5.65
CA ALA A 70 6.33 -2.45 -6.18
C ALA A 70 5.78 -1.13 -5.60
N GLU A 71 4.46 -0.99 -5.52
CA GLU A 71 3.83 0.19 -4.90
C GLU A 71 4.22 0.33 -3.41
N LEU A 72 4.17 -0.78 -2.66
CA LEU A 72 4.53 -0.78 -1.23
C LEU A 72 6.04 -0.61 -1.00
N ALA A 73 6.90 -1.00 -1.93
CA ALA A 73 8.35 -0.80 -1.84
C ALA A 73 8.72 0.70 -1.83
N LEU A 74 7.87 1.60 -2.34
CA LEU A 74 8.07 3.05 -2.25
C LEU A 74 8.10 3.56 -0.80
N ILE A 75 7.56 2.80 0.15
CA ILE A 75 7.70 3.09 1.59
C ILE A 75 9.16 2.91 2.01
N GLY A 76 9.85 1.89 1.50
CA GLY A 76 11.27 1.66 1.72
C GLY A 76 12.12 2.83 1.23
N LEU A 77 11.85 3.31 0.01
CA LEU A 77 12.48 4.52 -0.54
C LEU A 77 12.22 5.75 0.35
N ALA A 78 10.98 5.96 0.78
CA ALA A 78 10.63 7.10 1.63
C ALA A 78 11.37 7.05 2.98
N VAL A 79 11.50 5.86 3.56
CA VAL A 79 12.27 5.63 4.80
C VAL A 79 13.76 5.88 4.58
N SER A 80 14.34 5.39 3.48
CA SER A 80 15.78 5.56 3.21
C SER A 80 16.15 7.03 2.96
N GLU A 81 15.32 7.79 2.25
CA GLU A 81 15.59 9.20 1.94
C GLU A 81 15.26 10.17 3.07
N ARG A 82 14.18 9.91 3.83
CA ARG A 82 13.56 10.90 4.73
C ARG A 82 13.29 10.40 6.14
N GLY A 83 13.57 9.13 6.44
CA GLY A 83 13.32 8.54 7.75
C GLY A 83 14.20 9.14 8.85
N ARG A 84 13.56 9.56 9.95
CA ARG A 84 14.23 9.96 11.18
C ARG A 84 14.20 8.80 12.18
N TRP A 85 15.36 8.22 12.45
CA TRP A 85 15.51 7.06 13.33
C TRP A 85 15.53 7.50 14.80
N GLU A 86 14.49 7.16 15.55
CA GLU A 86 14.25 7.59 16.92
C GLU A 86 14.12 6.36 17.84
N GLY A 87 15.27 5.82 18.27
CA GLY A 87 15.31 4.66 19.15
C GLY A 87 14.74 3.39 18.52
N ALA A 88 13.55 2.98 18.97
CA ALA A 88 12.84 1.79 18.48
C ALA A 88 11.87 2.06 17.32
N GLU A 89 11.74 3.32 16.91
CA GLU A 89 10.83 3.75 15.84
C GLU A 89 11.55 4.57 14.77
N VAL A 90 10.92 4.68 13.61
CA VAL A 90 11.29 5.58 12.53
C VAL A 90 10.11 6.48 12.22
N VAL A 91 10.36 7.80 12.22
CA VAL A 91 9.37 8.80 11.82
C VAL A 91 9.64 9.18 10.37
N VAL A 92 8.65 9.03 9.50
CA VAL A 92 8.79 9.28 8.06
C VAL A 92 7.56 10.00 7.51
N ASP A 93 7.81 10.93 6.59
CA ASP A 93 6.75 11.58 5.82
C ASP A 93 6.50 10.77 4.54
N LEU A 94 5.36 10.07 4.52
CA LEU A 94 4.90 9.28 3.37
C LEU A 94 3.96 10.10 2.50
N ASP A 95 4.02 9.83 1.20
CA ASP A 95 2.97 10.28 0.28
C ASP A 95 1.62 9.68 0.72
N VAL A 96 0.54 10.45 0.57
CA VAL A 96 -0.80 10.01 1.01
C VAL A 96 -1.26 8.78 0.22
N ALA A 97 -0.89 8.67 -1.06
CA ALA A 97 -1.19 7.48 -1.85
C ALA A 97 -0.48 6.25 -1.29
N ALA A 98 0.82 6.33 -1.01
CA ALA A 98 1.60 5.22 -0.44
C ALA A 98 1.07 4.80 0.96
N ALA A 99 0.71 5.78 1.81
CA ALA A 99 0.10 5.50 3.10
C ALA A 99 -1.29 4.85 2.95
N GLY A 100 -2.09 5.31 1.98
CA GLY A 100 -3.39 4.75 1.65
C GLY A 100 -3.31 3.31 1.14
N ALA A 101 -2.39 3.02 0.22
CA ALA A 101 -2.14 1.69 -0.33
C ALA A 101 -1.75 0.71 0.78
N ALA A 102 -0.81 1.08 1.66
CA ALA A 102 -0.42 0.27 2.81
C ALA A 102 -1.61 -0.04 3.74
N ALA A 103 -2.45 0.96 4.01
CA ALA A 103 -3.64 0.79 4.84
C ALA A 103 -4.71 -0.08 4.18
N GLN A 104 -4.84 -0.05 2.85
CA GLN A 104 -5.74 -0.92 2.10
C GLN A 104 -5.26 -2.38 2.15
N VAL A 105 -4.00 -2.64 1.83
CA VAL A 105 -3.42 -4.00 1.87
C VAL A 105 -3.52 -4.61 3.27
N ALA A 106 -3.30 -3.80 4.32
CA ALA A 106 -3.48 -4.26 5.70
C ALA A 106 -4.94 -4.65 6.03
N ARG A 107 -5.93 -3.98 5.42
CA ARG A 107 -7.35 -4.35 5.58
C ARG A 107 -7.68 -5.63 4.83
N ASP A 108 -7.24 -5.73 3.57
CA ASP A 108 -7.47 -6.93 2.74
C ASP A 108 -6.85 -8.18 3.38
N ALA A 109 -5.64 -8.05 3.94
CA ALA A 109 -4.97 -9.13 4.66
C ALA A 109 -5.74 -9.58 5.91
N ARG A 110 -6.39 -8.65 6.62
CA ARG A 110 -7.23 -8.98 7.79
C ARG A 110 -8.50 -9.71 7.38
N GLU A 111 -9.19 -9.22 6.36
CA GLU A 111 -10.39 -9.87 5.82
C GLU A 111 -10.07 -11.29 5.33
N ALA A 112 -8.93 -11.47 4.65
CA ALA A 112 -8.45 -12.78 4.22
C ALA A 112 -8.11 -13.72 5.39
N TRP A 113 -7.54 -13.19 6.49
CA TRP A 113 -7.26 -13.97 7.69
C TRP A 113 -8.54 -14.40 8.41
N GLU A 114 -9.50 -13.49 8.54
CA GLU A 114 -10.82 -13.76 9.12
C GLU A 114 -11.58 -14.82 8.31
N ALA A 115 -11.52 -14.74 6.97
CA ALA A 115 -12.11 -15.73 6.08
C ALA A 115 -11.43 -17.11 6.18
N ARG A 116 -10.15 -17.19 6.57
CA ARG A 116 -9.40 -18.45 6.76
C ARG A 116 -9.58 -19.08 8.14
N GLY A 117 -10.16 -18.36 9.10
CA GLY A 117 -10.40 -18.83 10.47
C GLY A 117 -9.14 -18.84 11.36
N PRO A 118 -9.31 -18.94 12.70
CA PRO A 118 -8.22 -18.84 13.67
C PRO A 118 -7.35 -20.11 13.66
N GLY A 119 -6.28 -20.09 12.86
CA GLY A 119 -5.30 -21.19 12.80
C GLY A 119 -4.06 -20.93 11.94
N GLY A 120 -4.04 -19.90 11.10
CA GLY A 120 -2.87 -19.52 10.32
C GLY A 120 -2.06 -18.42 11.01
N THR A 121 -1.02 -18.78 11.76
CA THR A 121 0.01 -17.81 12.16
C THR A 121 0.96 -17.57 10.99
N PRO A 122 1.17 -16.33 10.51
CA PRO A 122 2.32 -16.04 9.68
C PRO A 122 3.57 -16.19 10.54
N SER A 123 4.51 -17.04 10.10
CA SER A 123 5.88 -17.01 10.60
C SER A 123 6.44 -15.62 10.27
N PRO A 124 7.12 -14.91 11.19
CA PRO A 124 7.87 -13.73 10.81
C PRO A 124 8.87 -14.12 9.71
N PRO A 125 9.14 -13.24 8.72
CA PRO A 125 10.17 -13.53 7.73
C PRO A 125 11.48 -13.82 8.48
N ASN A 126 12.03 -15.02 8.25
CA ASN A 126 13.31 -15.41 8.82
C ASN A 126 14.35 -14.36 8.41
N THR A 127 14.94 -13.69 9.39
CA THR A 127 16.15 -12.91 9.21
C THR A 127 17.26 -13.85 8.78
N VAL A 128 17.77 -13.68 7.57
CA VAL A 128 19.03 -14.26 7.10
C VAL A 128 20.07 -13.14 7.08
#